data_AF-A0A661HGM3-F1
#
_entry.id   AF-A0A661HGM3-F1
#
_cell.length_a   1.000
_cell.length_b   1.000
_cell.length_c   1.000
_cell.angle_alpha   90.00
_cell.angle_beta   90.00
_cell.angle_gamma   90.00
#
_symmetry.space_group_name_H-M   'P 1'
#
loop_
_entity.id
_entity.type
_entity.pdbx_description
1 polymer ?
#
loop_
_entity_poly.entity_id
_entity_poly.type
_entity_poly.pdbx_seq_one_letter_code
_entity_poly.pdbx_strand_id
1 'polypeptide(L)'
;MDDRRQAKQDGLSLYKAKSVEEYAEEYQRLMDVELPVSLGFSARLNMLWDLAGAAPPQIEGRVISILGINKAWRESDVRKWLQKDLLPPRIDLHNIVKFLVAQLDEGQDNNRWEAFLVYGSPIVSSPVNHSMYREDQTRREIASTIFAQITDEYGISPSSYEADKVFQRCLTLMHKFKIYELRDFQSGHLEPFKGYMFPSE
;
A
#
# COMPACT_ATOMS: atom_id res chain seq x y z
N MET A 1 -50.09 -13.05 45.45
CA MET A 1 -49.67 -13.55 44.12
C MET A 1 -49.53 -12.36 43.16
N ASP A 2 -48.71 -11.35 43.48
CA ASP A 2 -48.62 -10.14 42.62
C ASP A 2 -47.20 -9.61 42.37
N ASP A 3 -46.17 -10.06 43.07
CA ASP A 3 -44.81 -9.53 42.84
C ASP A 3 -44.06 -10.14 41.64
N ARG A 4 -44.56 -11.24 41.06
CA ARG A 4 -43.89 -11.90 39.91
C ARG A 4 -44.32 -11.40 38.54
N ARG A 5 -45.34 -10.53 38.48
CA ARG A 5 -45.81 -9.93 37.21
C ARG A 5 -45.22 -8.54 36.95
N GLN A 6 -44.87 -7.79 38.01
CA GLN A 6 -44.23 -6.48 37.88
C GLN A 6 -42.78 -6.59 37.36
N ALA A 7 -42.00 -7.56 37.87
CA ALA A 7 -40.59 -7.71 37.51
C ALA A 7 -40.31 -8.20 36.07
N LYS A 8 -41.35 -8.56 35.30
CA LYS A 8 -41.22 -8.98 33.90
C LYS A 8 -41.48 -7.86 32.88
N GLN A 9 -41.94 -6.69 33.33
CA GLN A 9 -42.15 -5.53 32.45
C GLN A 9 -40.95 -4.57 32.43
N ASP A 10 -40.11 -4.57 33.47
CA ASP A 10 -38.95 -3.67 33.56
C ASP A 10 -37.73 -4.11 32.71
N GLY A 11 -37.74 -5.34 32.20
CA GLY A 11 -36.68 -5.87 31.33
C GLY A 11 -36.83 -5.54 29.84
N LEU A 12 -37.91 -4.84 29.46
CA LEU A 12 -38.22 -4.47 28.08
C LEU A 12 -38.38 -2.95 27.91
N SER A 13 -37.63 -2.17 28.69
CA SER A 13 -37.44 -0.75 28.41
C SER A 13 -36.55 -0.57 27.18
N LEU A 14 -37.21 -0.67 26.03
CA LEU A 14 -37.25 0.40 25.03
C LEU A 14 -35.85 0.86 24.56
N TYR A 15 -35.30 0.16 23.58
CA TYR A 15 -34.78 0.90 22.43
C TYR A 15 -35.98 1.61 21.82
N LYS A 16 -36.34 2.78 22.35
CA LYS A 16 -37.33 3.65 21.74
C LYS A 16 -36.80 3.93 20.34
N ALA A 17 -37.44 3.36 19.33
CA ALA A 17 -37.05 3.60 17.95
C ALA A 17 -37.11 5.10 17.71
N LYS A 18 -35.98 5.69 17.30
CA LYS A 18 -35.92 7.13 17.01
C LYS A 18 -36.95 7.45 15.93
N SER A 19 -37.65 8.57 16.06
CA SER A 19 -38.47 9.11 15.00
C SER A 19 -37.61 9.56 13.82
N VAL A 20 -38.23 9.79 12.66
CA VAL A 20 -37.52 10.31 11.48
C VAL A 20 -36.90 11.68 11.78
N GLU A 21 -37.59 12.51 12.57
CA GLU A 21 -37.10 13.81 13.03
C GLU A 21 -35.90 13.67 13.95
N GLU A 22 -35.93 12.73 14.90
CA GLU A 22 -34.79 12.45 15.80
C GLU A 22 -33.56 11.97 15.00
N TYR A 23 -33.75 11.16 13.94
CA TYR A 23 -32.68 10.79 13.01
C TYR A 23 -32.17 11.96 12.17
N ALA A 24 -33.05 12.86 11.72
CA ALA A 24 -32.66 14.03 10.95
C ALA A 24 -31.78 14.98 11.78
N GLU A 25 -32.16 15.24 13.02
CA GLU A 25 -31.36 16.05 13.96
C GLU A 25 -30.02 15.40 14.28
N GLU A 26 -29.99 14.09 14.47
CA GLU A 26 -28.76 13.35 14.72
C GLU A 26 -27.83 13.35 13.51
N TYR A 27 -28.36 13.15 12.30
CA TYR A 27 -27.58 13.24 11.07
C TYR A 27 -26.93 14.62 10.93
N GLN A 28 -27.68 15.70 11.15
CA GLN A 28 -27.13 17.07 11.11
C GLN A 28 -26.06 17.32 12.18
N ARG A 29 -26.14 16.63 13.31
CA ARG A 29 -25.14 16.72 14.39
C ARG A 29 -23.87 15.94 14.07
N LEU A 30 -23.99 14.81 13.37
CA LEU A 30 -22.88 13.89 13.06
C LEU A 30 -22.25 14.14 11.69
N MET A 31 -22.89 14.95 10.83
CA MET A 31 -22.37 15.16 9.49
C MET A 31 -21.04 15.91 9.51
N ASP A 32 -20.05 15.34 8.83
CA ASP A 32 -18.82 16.03 8.51
C ASP A 32 -19.09 17.01 7.35
N VAL A 33 -18.71 18.27 7.53
CA VAL A 33 -18.87 19.32 6.50
C VAL A 33 -17.71 19.29 5.50
N GLU A 34 -16.56 18.77 5.93
CA GLU A 34 -15.36 18.60 5.12
C GLU A 34 -14.81 17.19 5.29
N LEU A 35 -14.34 16.60 4.20
CA LEU A 35 -13.66 15.32 4.26
C LEU A 35 -12.23 15.49 4.79
N PRO A 36 -11.73 14.55 5.60
CA PRO A 36 -10.36 14.58 6.06
C PRO A 36 -9.37 14.55 4.89
N VAL A 37 -8.24 15.23 5.05
CA VAL A 37 -7.16 15.26 4.06
C VAL A 37 -6.70 13.83 3.77
N SER A 38 -6.64 13.45 2.49
CA SER A 38 -6.23 12.10 2.06
C SER A 38 -4.70 11.94 2.15
N LEU A 39 -4.14 12.05 3.35
CA LEU A 39 -2.71 11.97 3.60
C LEU A 39 -2.13 10.67 3.02
N GLY A 40 -1.03 10.81 2.28
CA GLY A 40 -0.36 9.72 1.58
C GLY A 40 -1.05 9.21 0.31
N PHE A 41 -2.11 9.87 -0.18
CA PHE A 41 -2.74 9.53 -1.45
C PHE A 41 -1.72 9.53 -2.59
N SER A 42 -0.90 10.57 -2.69
CA SER A 42 0.13 10.69 -3.70
C SER A 42 1.11 9.53 -3.65
N ALA A 43 1.52 9.10 -2.46
CA ALA A 43 2.42 7.96 -2.31
C ALA A 43 1.80 6.66 -2.83
N ARG A 44 0.53 6.40 -2.46
CA ARG A 44 -0.20 5.20 -2.92
C ARG A 44 -0.49 5.23 -4.42
N LEU A 45 -0.83 6.40 -4.97
CA LEU A 45 -1.04 6.57 -6.41
C LEU A 45 0.28 6.33 -7.17
N ASN A 46 1.40 6.91 -6.71
CA ASN A 46 2.69 6.68 -7.32
C ASN A 46 3.08 5.19 -7.30
N MET A 47 2.85 4.51 -6.17
CA MET A 47 3.04 3.07 -6.05
C MET A 47 2.23 2.29 -7.09
N LEU A 48 0.95 2.64 -7.32
CA LEU A 48 0.14 1.96 -8.33
C LEU A 48 0.67 2.20 -9.76
N TRP A 49 1.15 3.41 -10.06
CA TRP A 49 1.85 3.69 -11.33
C TRP A 49 3.11 2.83 -11.50
N ASP A 50 3.87 2.63 -10.43
CA ASP A 50 5.08 1.79 -10.42
C ASP A 50 4.73 0.31 -10.64
N LEU A 51 3.76 -0.22 -9.90
CA LEU A 51 3.31 -1.61 -10.04
C LEU A 51 2.78 -1.90 -11.45
N ALA A 52 2.05 -0.96 -12.04
CA ALA A 52 1.54 -1.06 -13.40
C ALA A 52 2.65 -1.00 -14.46
N GLY A 53 3.82 -0.43 -14.14
CA GLY A 53 4.90 -0.15 -15.09
C GLY A 53 4.48 0.81 -16.22
N ALA A 54 3.42 1.61 -16.00
CA ALA A 54 2.81 2.45 -17.03
C ALA A 54 3.44 3.84 -17.15
N ALA A 55 4.29 4.23 -16.20
CA ALA A 55 5.03 5.49 -16.21
C ALA A 55 6.42 5.33 -15.55
N PRO A 56 7.40 6.19 -15.87
CA PRO A 56 8.74 6.13 -15.28
C PRO A 56 8.74 6.35 -13.74
N PRO A 57 9.71 5.75 -13.01
CA PRO A 57 9.85 5.90 -11.56
C PRO A 57 10.23 7.33 -11.10
N GLN A 58 10.81 8.14 -11.98
CA GLN A 58 11.27 9.50 -11.64
C GLN A 58 10.14 10.55 -11.72
N ILE A 59 10.00 11.36 -10.67
CA ILE A 59 8.90 12.32 -10.48
C ILE A 59 8.84 13.41 -11.57
N GLU A 60 9.98 13.94 -12.03
CA GLU A 60 10.00 15.02 -13.03
C GLU A 60 9.59 14.54 -14.43
N GLY A 61 10.03 13.34 -14.83
CA GLY A 61 9.61 12.72 -16.09
C GLY A 61 8.20 12.13 -16.05
N ARG A 62 7.74 11.66 -14.87
CA ARG A 62 6.45 10.99 -14.68
C ARG A 62 5.26 11.87 -15.07
N VAL A 63 5.26 13.14 -14.68
CA VAL A 63 4.15 14.06 -15.02
C VAL A 63 3.99 14.15 -16.53
N ILE A 64 5.10 14.32 -17.26
CA ILE A 64 5.10 14.41 -18.72
C ILE A 64 4.62 13.10 -19.35
N SER A 65 5.09 11.95 -18.85
CA SER A 65 4.66 10.64 -19.33
C SER A 65 3.15 10.40 -19.13
N ILE A 66 2.60 10.78 -17.97
CA ILE A 66 1.17 10.63 -17.67
C ILE A 66 0.33 11.54 -18.58
N LEU A 67 0.78 12.77 -18.84
CA LEU A 67 0.12 13.67 -19.81
C LEU A 67 0.20 13.11 -21.24
N GLY A 68 1.21 12.31 -21.55
CA GLY A 68 1.30 11.54 -22.79
C GLY A 68 0.19 10.49 -22.94
N ILE A 69 -0.26 9.89 -21.83
CA ILE A 69 -1.37 8.92 -21.79
C ILE A 69 -2.71 9.63 -21.95
N ASN A 70 -2.92 10.74 -21.25
CA ASN A 70 -4.13 11.54 -21.37
C ASN A 70 -3.82 13.05 -21.46
N LYS A 71 -3.92 13.57 -22.69
CA LYS A 71 -3.66 14.97 -23.02
C LYS A 71 -4.74 15.94 -22.52
N ALA A 72 -5.89 15.44 -22.06
CA ALA A 72 -6.96 16.30 -21.55
C ALA A 72 -6.69 16.79 -20.13
N TRP A 73 -5.80 16.13 -19.38
CA TRP A 73 -5.42 16.55 -18.04
C TRP A 73 -4.47 17.75 -18.07
N ARG A 74 -4.57 18.59 -17.05
CA ARG A 74 -3.67 19.73 -16.86
C ARG A 74 -2.46 19.29 -16.04
N GLU A 75 -1.28 19.74 -16.44
CA GLU A 75 -0.03 19.44 -15.73
C GLU A 75 -0.10 19.80 -14.24
N SER A 76 -0.66 20.97 -13.92
CA SER A 76 -0.77 21.45 -12.55
C SER A 76 -1.64 20.55 -11.67
N ASP A 77 -2.65 19.90 -12.23
CA ASP A 77 -3.54 19.01 -11.50
C ASP A 77 -2.88 17.64 -11.31
N VAL A 78 -2.26 17.08 -12.36
CA VAL A 78 -1.45 15.85 -12.24
C VAL A 78 -0.35 16.00 -11.20
N ARG A 79 0.35 17.15 -11.19
CA ARG A 79 1.38 17.46 -10.19
C ARG A 79 0.82 17.45 -8.77
N LYS A 80 -0.37 18.02 -8.55
CA LYS A 80 -1.04 17.99 -7.24
C LYS A 80 -1.39 16.56 -6.82
N TRP A 81 -1.87 15.72 -7.75
CA TRP A 81 -2.22 14.33 -7.46
C TRP A 81 -1.00 13.50 -7.06
N LEU A 82 0.15 13.75 -7.70
CA LEU A 82 1.37 12.98 -7.47
C LEU A 82 2.26 13.51 -6.35
N GLN A 83 2.06 14.75 -5.89
CA GLN A 83 3.01 15.41 -4.97
C GLN A 83 2.35 16.10 -3.76
N LYS A 84 1.04 16.36 -3.77
CA LYS A 84 0.37 17.19 -2.76
C LYS A 84 -0.82 16.51 -2.08
N ASP A 85 -0.97 15.20 -2.22
CA ASP A 85 -2.05 14.40 -1.65
C ASP A 85 -3.46 14.92 -2.01
N LEU A 86 -3.58 15.62 -3.15
CA LEU A 86 -4.87 16.09 -3.64
C LEU A 86 -5.51 15.04 -4.53
N LEU A 87 -6.76 14.71 -4.22
CA LEU A 87 -7.52 13.75 -5.01
C LEU A 87 -7.85 14.33 -6.40
N PRO A 88 -7.74 13.53 -7.48
CA PRO A 88 -8.37 13.87 -8.74
C PRO A 88 -9.90 13.89 -8.62
N PRO A 89 -10.59 14.53 -9.57
CA PRO A 89 -12.03 14.34 -9.72
C PRO A 89 -12.41 12.86 -9.73
N ARG A 90 -13.56 12.51 -9.17
CA ARG A 90 -13.93 11.09 -8.97
C ARG A 90 -13.94 10.27 -10.26
N ILE A 91 -14.36 10.88 -11.37
CA ILE A 91 -14.35 10.22 -12.68
C ILE A 91 -12.92 9.97 -13.20
N ASP A 92 -12.00 10.91 -12.94
CA ASP A 92 -10.59 10.75 -13.28
C ASP A 92 -9.95 9.67 -12.40
N LEU A 93 -10.22 9.66 -11.09
CA LEU A 93 -9.75 8.60 -10.19
C LEU A 93 -10.18 7.22 -10.69
N HIS A 94 -11.48 7.06 -10.98
CA HIS A 94 -12.04 5.80 -11.45
C HIS A 94 -11.34 5.32 -12.73
N ASN A 95 -11.17 6.21 -13.71
CA ASN A 95 -10.53 5.87 -14.99
C ASN A 95 -9.03 5.59 -14.84
N ILE A 96 -8.33 6.35 -14.00
CA ILE A 96 -6.92 6.11 -13.66
C ILE A 96 -6.78 4.72 -13.05
N VAL A 97 -7.56 4.39 -12.02
CA VAL A 97 -7.48 3.09 -11.35
C VAL A 97 -7.82 1.96 -12.30
N LYS A 98 -8.93 2.08 -13.04
CA LYS A 98 -9.33 1.07 -14.02
C LYS A 98 -8.23 0.81 -15.06
N PHE A 99 -7.58 1.86 -15.56
CA PHE A 99 -6.48 1.74 -16.51
C PHE A 99 -5.26 1.05 -15.90
N LEU A 100 -4.82 1.48 -14.70
CA LEU A 100 -3.64 0.95 -14.04
C LEU A 100 -3.81 -0.49 -13.58
N VAL A 101 -4.97 -0.80 -13.01
CA VAL A 101 -5.31 -2.16 -12.57
C VAL A 101 -5.38 -3.13 -13.74
N ALA A 102 -5.82 -2.68 -14.92
CA ALA A 102 -5.78 -3.50 -16.13
C ALA A 102 -4.36 -3.85 -16.61
N GLN A 103 -3.31 -3.20 -16.09
CA GLN A 103 -1.90 -3.55 -16.38
C GLN A 103 -1.31 -4.57 -15.40
N LEU A 104 -2.06 -4.93 -14.35
CA LEU A 104 -1.66 -5.83 -13.28
C LEU A 104 -2.15 -7.26 -13.58
N ASP A 105 -1.72 -8.23 -12.77
CA ASP A 105 -2.13 -9.64 -12.90
C ASP A 105 -3.66 -9.83 -12.74
N GLU A 106 -4.17 -10.97 -13.20
CA GLU A 106 -5.61 -11.30 -13.12
C GLU A 106 -6.14 -11.31 -11.66
N GLY A 107 -7.42 -10.98 -11.49
CA GLY A 107 -8.13 -11.06 -10.19
C GLY A 107 -8.06 -9.81 -9.30
N GLN A 108 -7.59 -8.67 -9.83
CA GLN A 108 -7.62 -7.39 -9.12
C GLN A 108 -9.02 -6.76 -9.08
N ASP A 109 -9.33 -6.07 -7.97
CA ASP A 109 -10.59 -5.34 -7.78
C ASP A 109 -10.36 -3.82 -7.84
N ASN A 110 -10.91 -3.18 -8.87
CA ASN A 110 -10.83 -1.74 -9.08
C ASN A 110 -11.39 -0.94 -7.89
N ASN A 111 -12.52 -1.39 -7.31
CA ASN A 111 -13.18 -0.66 -6.22
C ASN A 111 -12.33 -0.72 -4.94
N ARG A 112 -11.69 -1.87 -4.69
CA ARG A 112 -10.75 -2.02 -3.58
C ARG A 112 -9.53 -1.13 -3.76
N TRP A 113 -9.00 -1.03 -4.98
CA TRP A 113 -7.90 -0.11 -5.30
C TRP A 113 -8.28 1.36 -5.11
N GLU A 114 -9.44 1.79 -5.62
CA GLU A 114 -9.94 3.16 -5.40
C GLU A 114 -10.06 3.48 -3.91
N ALA A 115 -10.68 2.59 -3.14
CA ALA A 115 -10.85 2.77 -1.70
C ALA A 115 -9.51 2.81 -0.96
N PHE A 116 -8.56 1.95 -1.34
CA PHE A 116 -7.21 1.96 -0.76
C PHE A 116 -6.45 3.26 -1.06
N LEU A 117 -6.55 3.79 -2.28
CA LEU A 117 -5.91 5.06 -2.63
C LEU A 117 -6.45 6.20 -1.75
N VAL A 118 -7.77 6.29 -1.59
CA VAL A 118 -8.42 7.37 -0.82
C VAL A 118 -8.18 7.23 0.68
N TYR A 119 -8.44 6.06 1.26
CA TYR A 119 -8.51 5.90 2.72
C TYR A 119 -7.26 5.26 3.35
N GLY A 120 -6.43 4.57 2.56
CA GLY A 120 -5.19 3.95 3.02
C GLY A 120 -5.37 2.74 3.95
N SER A 121 -4.25 2.22 4.46
CA SER A 121 -4.18 0.99 5.26
C SER A 121 -4.97 0.98 6.59
N PRO A 122 -5.21 2.12 7.28
CA PRO A 122 -6.01 2.11 8.50
C PRO A 122 -7.47 1.70 8.26
N ILE A 123 -7.97 1.88 7.03
CA ILE A 123 -9.37 1.64 6.67
C ILE A 123 -9.49 0.48 5.67
N VAL A 124 -8.60 0.41 4.69
CA VAL A 124 -8.61 -0.58 3.62
C VAL A 124 -7.27 -1.29 3.58
N SER A 125 -7.28 -2.61 3.79
CA SER A 125 -6.05 -3.42 3.67
C SER A 125 -5.42 -3.25 2.28
N SER A 126 -4.08 -3.18 2.25
CA SER A 126 -3.34 -3.03 0.99
C SER A 126 -3.77 -4.11 -0.03
N PRO A 127 -4.19 -3.71 -1.24
CA PRO A 127 -4.53 -4.65 -2.32
C PRO A 127 -3.28 -5.21 -3.01
N VAL A 128 -2.09 -4.67 -2.71
CA VAL A 128 -0.82 -5.20 -3.20
C VAL A 128 -0.63 -6.62 -2.66
N ASN A 129 -0.60 -7.59 -3.57
CA ASN A 129 -0.22 -8.96 -3.26
C ASN A 129 1.28 -9.16 -3.57
N HIS A 130 1.85 -10.27 -3.08
CA HIS A 130 3.28 -10.56 -3.26
C HIS A 130 3.70 -10.76 -4.74
N SER A 131 2.77 -11.06 -5.65
CA SER A 131 3.06 -11.26 -7.08
C SER A 131 3.08 -9.97 -7.90
N MET A 132 2.36 -8.93 -7.48
CA MET A 132 2.27 -7.63 -8.17
C MET A 132 3.54 -6.80 -8.10
N TYR A 133 4.45 -7.15 -7.19
CA TYR A 133 5.83 -6.79 -7.39
C TYR A 133 6.33 -7.56 -8.61
N ARG A 134 6.19 -6.96 -9.81
CA ARG A 134 6.99 -7.23 -11.02
C ARG A 134 8.52 -7.12 -10.78
N GLU A 135 8.93 -7.14 -9.52
CA GLU A 135 10.28 -7.12 -8.98
C GLU A 135 10.80 -8.52 -8.65
N ASP A 136 10.11 -9.65 -8.88
CA ASP A 136 10.69 -10.93 -8.45
C ASP A 136 12.02 -11.22 -9.18
N GLN A 137 12.14 -10.90 -10.48
CA GLN A 137 13.42 -11.05 -11.18
C GLN A 137 14.49 -10.04 -10.72
N THR A 138 14.18 -8.74 -10.71
CA THR A 138 15.17 -7.70 -10.35
C THR A 138 15.54 -7.75 -8.87
N ARG A 139 14.60 -8.03 -7.95
CA ARG A 139 14.95 -8.28 -6.54
C ARG A 139 15.74 -9.55 -6.38
N ARG A 140 15.44 -10.62 -7.14
CA ARG A 140 16.27 -11.83 -7.10
C ARG A 140 17.67 -11.56 -7.58
N GLU A 141 17.85 -10.73 -8.61
CA GLU A 141 19.16 -10.31 -9.09
C GLU A 141 19.91 -9.50 -8.03
N ILE A 142 19.27 -8.48 -7.43
CA ILE A 142 19.86 -7.68 -6.34
C ILE A 142 20.17 -8.56 -5.13
N ALA A 143 19.24 -9.44 -4.73
CA ALA A 143 19.44 -10.38 -3.62
C ALA A 143 20.60 -11.34 -3.91
N SER A 144 20.73 -11.83 -5.14
CA SER A 144 21.85 -12.69 -5.57
C SER A 144 23.18 -11.94 -5.48
N THR A 145 23.22 -10.66 -5.89
CA THR A 145 24.41 -9.82 -5.77
C THR A 145 24.78 -9.56 -4.30
N ILE A 146 23.81 -9.21 -3.46
CA ILE A 146 24.03 -9.00 -2.02
C ILE A 146 24.51 -10.28 -1.36
N PHE A 147 23.90 -11.42 -1.70
CA PHE A 147 24.29 -12.74 -1.20
C PHE A 147 25.75 -13.02 -1.55
N ALA A 148 26.13 -12.94 -2.83
CA ALA A 148 27.50 -13.17 -3.29
C ALA A 148 28.50 -12.25 -2.57
N GLN A 149 28.18 -10.96 -2.46
CA GLN A 149 29.04 -9.99 -1.79
C GLN A 149 29.28 -10.35 -0.32
N ILE A 150 28.25 -10.81 0.40
CA ILE A 150 28.40 -11.21 1.82
C ILE A 150 29.17 -12.51 1.96
N THR A 151 28.91 -13.52 1.13
CA THR A 151 29.65 -14.78 1.20
C THR A 151 31.12 -14.60 0.88
N ASP A 152 31.45 -13.72 -0.06
CA ASP A 152 32.83 -13.40 -0.43
C ASP A 152 33.53 -12.59 0.67
N GLU A 153 32.90 -11.52 1.19
CA GLU A 153 33.46 -10.66 2.23
C GLU A 153 33.75 -11.42 3.53
N TYR A 154 32.84 -12.32 3.92
CA TYR A 154 32.93 -13.06 5.19
C TYR A 154 33.45 -14.50 5.03
N GLY A 155 33.83 -14.92 3.82
CA GLY A 155 34.38 -16.26 3.56
C GLY A 155 33.41 -17.40 3.91
N ILE A 156 32.11 -17.23 3.67
CA ILE A 156 31.07 -18.19 4.06
C ILE A 156 30.96 -19.29 3.00
N SER A 157 31.23 -20.54 3.41
CA SER A 157 31.17 -21.69 2.50
C SER A 157 29.75 -22.00 2.03
N PRO A 158 29.51 -22.31 0.75
CA PRO A 158 28.20 -22.75 0.25
C PRO A 158 27.61 -23.98 0.97
N SER A 159 28.45 -24.83 1.54
CA SER A 159 28.02 -26.01 2.30
C SER A 159 27.56 -25.70 3.73
N SER A 160 27.72 -24.45 4.20
CA SER A 160 27.40 -24.04 5.57
C SER A 160 25.98 -23.48 5.74
N TYR A 161 25.20 -23.42 4.66
CA TYR A 161 23.87 -22.83 4.70
C TYR A 161 22.92 -23.44 3.67
N GLU A 162 21.62 -23.31 3.93
CA GLU A 162 20.55 -23.65 3.00
C GLU A 162 20.24 -22.44 2.11
N ALA A 163 20.62 -22.50 0.83
CA ALA A 163 20.54 -21.37 -0.11
C ALA A 163 19.15 -20.73 -0.14
N ASP A 164 18.09 -21.52 -0.25
CA ASP A 164 16.71 -21.01 -0.30
C ASP A 164 16.32 -20.26 0.98
N LYS A 165 16.70 -20.75 2.16
CA LYS A 165 16.40 -20.10 3.44
C LYS A 165 17.15 -18.79 3.59
N VAL A 166 18.42 -18.77 3.22
CA VAL A 166 19.25 -17.56 3.23
C VAL A 166 18.74 -16.52 2.25
N PHE A 167 18.32 -16.96 1.06
CA PHE A 167 17.76 -16.09 0.04
C PHE A 167 16.47 -15.40 0.50
N GLN A 168 15.56 -16.14 1.14
CA GLN A 168 14.34 -15.57 1.72
C GLN A 168 14.63 -14.57 2.85
N ARG A 169 15.65 -14.84 3.69
CA ARG A 169 16.12 -13.90 4.72
C ARG A 169 16.69 -12.62 4.10
N CYS A 170 17.43 -12.73 3.01
CA CYS A 170 17.95 -11.59 2.24
C CYS A 170 16.82 -10.71 1.71
N LEU A 171 15.83 -11.30 1.03
CA LEU A 171 14.64 -10.58 0.53
C LEU A 171 13.88 -9.86 1.65
N THR A 172 13.75 -10.52 2.82
CA THR A 172 13.10 -9.94 4.00
C THR A 172 13.83 -8.69 4.50
N LEU A 173 15.16 -8.73 4.57
CA LEU A 173 15.94 -7.58 4.99
C LEU A 173 15.95 -6.46 3.94
N MET A 174 16.03 -6.78 2.65
CA MET A 174 15.91 -5.78 1.59
C MET A 174 14.61 -5.00 1.74
N HIS A 175 13.49 -5.69 2.01
CA HIS A 175 12.22 -5.02 2.28
C HIS A 175 12.28 -4.16 3.56
N LYS A 176 12.84 -4.67 4.66
CA LYS A 176 12.93 -3.96 5.95
C LYS A 176 13.78 -2.68 5.86
N PHE A 177 14.87 -2.73 5.10
CA PHE A 177 15.78 -1.62 4.89
C PHE A 177 15.43 -0.76 3.65
N LYS A 178 14.31 -1.05 2.98
CA LYS A 178 13.85 -0.33 1.78
C LYS A 178 14.90 -0.30 0.66
N ILE A 179 15.54 -1.44 0.42
CA ILE A 179 16.52 -1.64 -0.66
C ILE A 179 15.77 -2.10 -1.90
N TYR A 180 15.64 -1.20 -2.87
CA TYR A 180 14.94 -1.46 -4.13
C TYR A 180 15.91 -1.47 -5.32
N GLU A 181 17.08 -0.87 -5.16
CA GLU A 181 18.17 -0.89 -6.11
C GLU A 181 19.50 -1.26 -5.44
N LEU A 182 20.48 -1.75 -6.21
CA LEU A 182 21.78 -2.15 -5.66
C LEU A 182 22.50 -0.99 -4.97
N ARG A 183 22.32 0.25 -5.43
CA ARG A 183 22.89 1.45 -4.81
C ARG A 183 22.33 1.74 -3.41
N ASP A 184 21.17 1.18 -3.05
CA ASP A 184 20.60 1.34 -1.71
C ASP A 184 21.32 0.43 -0.69
N PHE A 185 22.03 -0.59 -1.17
CA PHE A 185 22.86 -1.44 -0.34
C PHE A 185 24.20 -0.76 -0.04
N GLN A 186 24.33 -0.26 1.19
CA GLN A 186 25.51 0.46 1.69
C GLN A 186 26.37 -0.45 2.57
N SER A 187 27.64 -0.10 2.77
CA SER A 187 28.57 -0.87 3.62
C SER A 187 28.05 -1.10 5.05
N GLY A 188 27.27 -0.16 5.59
CA GLY A 188 26.61 -0.29 6.90
C GLY A 188 25.55 -1.40 6.98
N HIS A 189 25.13 -1.97 5.85
CA HIS A 189 24.18 -3.08 5.79
C HIS A 189 24.85 -4.47 5.85
N LEU A 190 26.17 -4.56 5.65
CA LEU A 190 26.88 -5.84 5.59
C LEU A 190 26.72 -6.67 6.87
N GLU A 191 27.02 -6.09 8.03
CA GLU A 191 26.90 -6.77 9.33
C GLU A 191 25.45 -7.20 9.66
N PRO A 192 24.44 -6.31 9.55
CA PRO A 192 23.04 -6.70 9.75
C PRO A 192 22.58 -7.82 8.82
N PHE A 193 22.98 -7.77 7.56
CA PHE A 193 22.63 -8.82 6.60
C PHE A 193 23.33 -10.13 6.93
N LYS A 194 24.64 -10.12 7.18
CA LYS A 194 25.40 -11.32 7.58
C LYS A 194 24.78 -11.98 8.80
N GLY A 195 24.51 -11.21 9.86
CA GLY A 195 23.99 -11.76 11.12
C GLY A 195 22.59 -12.36 11.00
N TYR A 196 21.74 -11.80 10.15
CA TYR A 196 20.37 -12.29 9.95
C TYR A 196 20.31 -13.43 8.94
N MET A 197 21.11 -13.38 7.88
CA MET A 197 21.17 -14.39 6.81
C MET A 197 21.81 -15.68 7.32
N PHE A 198 22.91 -15.55 8.06
CA PHE A 198 23.74 -16.65 8.58
C PHE A 198 23.80 -16.59 10.12
N PRO A 199 22.68 -16.82 10.82
CA PRO A 199 22.68 -16.90 12.27
C PRO A 199 23.56 -18.08 12.70
N SER A 200 24.42 -17.83 13.67
CA SER A 200 25.09 -18.91 14.41
C SER A 200 24.02 -19.65 15.20
N GLU A 201 23.86 -20.96 14.98
CA GLU A 201 23.13 -21.80 15.93
C GLU A 201 23.82 -21.82 17.29
#